data_AF-A0AAI8FNW3-F1
#
_entry.id   AF-A0AAI8FNW3-F1
#
_cell.length_a   1.000
_cell.length_b   1.000
_cell.length_c   1.000
_cell.angle_alpha   90.00
_cell.angle_beta   90.00
_cell.angle_gamma   90.00
#
_symmetry.space_group_name_H-M   'P 1'
#
loop_
_entity.id
_entity.type
_entity.pdbx_description
1 polymer ?
#
loop_
_entity_poly.entity_id
_entity_poly.type
_entity_poly.pdbx_seq_one_letter_code
_entity_poly.pdbx_strand_id
1 'polypeptide(L)'
;MTITADIQQLEPGRLIELFEVDCTALGADVLRFHGHLQSTSIVWQGHEYRPWPIQAAGFEQTSDAQQPSPTLRVGDINGTISALCVALGDLVGAKVIRRRTLARYLDAVNFPAGNPTADPHEELPTQQWRIEQKSDEQPGLHVEFTLSSPLDFGGQQLPKRQIISICQWEYRASECGYTGAACFDRDDNPVSDPALDRCSKKISGCERRFGVNNALPFGGFLCDTMA
;
A
#
# COMPACT_ATOMS: atom_id res chain seq x y z
N MET A 1 17.30 17.65 -17.93
CA MET A 1 17.09 18.63 -16.84
C MET A 1 16.04 18.01 -15.96
N THR A 2 16.24 17.95 -14.65
CA THR A 2 15.29 17.24 -13.78
C THR A 2 14.08 18.10 -13.51
N ILE A 3 12.91 17.47 -13.40
CA ILE A 3 11.65 18.13 -13.05
C ILE A 3 11.76 18.97 -11.77
N THR A 4 12.62 18.56 -10.82
CA THR A 4 12.89 19.31 -9.58
C THR A 4 13.50 20.69 -9.84
N ALA A 5 14.37 20.83 -10.85
CA ALA A 5 14.96 22.11 -11.21
C ALA A 5 13.95 22.99 -11.96
N ASP A 6 13.11 22.39 -12.81
CA ASP A 6 12.12 23.13 -13.60
C ASP A 6 10.98 23.69 -12.74
N ILE A 7 10.54 22.97 -11.70
CA ILE A 7 9.47 23.46 -10.81
C ILE A 7 9.92 24.68 -9.99
N GLN A 8 11.23 24.90 -9.85
CA GLN A 8 11.83 26.03 -9.12
C GLN A 8 12.02 27.26 -10.01
N GLN A 9 11.79 27.15 -11.32
CA GLN A 9 11.85 28.29 -12.24
C GLN A 9 10.68 29.24 -12.00
N LEU A 10 10.83 30.49 -12.46
CA LEU A 10 9.76 31.49 -12.41
C LEU A 10 8.54 31.06 -13.24
N GLU A 11 8.76 30.34 -14.34
CA GLU A 11 7.70 29.81 -15.21
C GLU A 11 7.87 28.29 -15.39
N PRO A 12 7.48 27.50 -14.38
CA PRO A 12 7.58 26.04 -14.42
C PRO A 12 6.63 25.42 -15.46
N GLY A 13 5.70 26.21 -16.00
CA GLY A 13 4.71 25.79 -16.98
C GLY A 13 3.48 25.16 -16.32
N ARG A 14 2.69 24.44 -17.12
CA ARG A 14 1.44 23.82 -16.66
C ARG A 14 1.73 22.50 -15.96
N LEU A 15 1.38 22.40 -14.68
CA LEU A 15 1.35 21.14 -13.94
C LEU A 15 0.15 20.32 -14.39
N ILE A 16 0.39 19.03 -14.62
CA ILE A 16 -0.59 18.03 -15.00
C ILE A 16 -0.69 17.01 -13.87
N GLU A 17 -1.91 16.84 -13.36
CA GLU A 17 -2.24 15.85 -12.35
C GLU A 17 -3.05 14.72 -12.96
N LEU A 18 -2.56 13.49 -12.77
CA LEU A 18 -3.13 12.26 -13.28
C LEU A 18 -3.40 11.33 -12.10
N PHE A 19 -4.49 10.58 -12.18
CA PHE A 19 -4.90 9.65 -11.14
C PHE A 19 -5.11 8.26 -11.74
N GLU A 20 -4.59 7.26 -11.05
CA GLU A 20 -4.86 5.85 -11.32
C GLU A 20 -5.49 5.22 -10.08
N VAL A 21 -6.58 4.50 -10.25
CA VAL A 21 -7.18 3.69 -9.19
C VAL A 21 -7.09 2.23 -9.58
N ASP A 22 -6.24 1.51 -8.87
CA ASP A 22 -6.01 0.10 -9.06
C ASP A 22 -6.97 -0.70 -8.18
N CYS A 23 -7.98 -1.28 -8.84
CA CYS A 23 -8.99 -2.15 -8.26
C CYS A 23 -8.69 -3.64 -8.50
N THR A 24 -7.50 -4.02 -8.97
CA THR A 24 -7.17 -5.42 -9.29
C THR A 24 -7.25 -6.33 -8.08
N ALA A 25 -6.89 -5.82 -6.90
CA ALA A 25 -7.04 -6.53 -5.63
C ALA A 25 -8.51 -6.82 -5.26
N LEU A 26 -9.45 -6.04 -5.81
CA LEU A 26 -10.90 -6.19 -5.63
C LEU A 26 -11.55 -6.97 -6.78
N GLY A 27 -10.78 -7.41 -7.78
CA GLY A 27 -11.27 -8.17 -8.94
C GLY A 27 -11.75 -7.31 -10.11
N ALA A 28 -11.35 -6.03 -10.20
CA ALA A 28 -11.67 -5.14 -11.31
C ALA A 28 -10.42 -4.53 -11.97
N ASP A 29 -10.62 -3.78 -13.06
CA ASP A 29 -9.53 -3.17 -13.83
C ASP A 29 -8.95 -1.90 -13.16
N VAL A 30 -7.81 -1.45 -13.66
CA VAL A 30 -7.21 -0.16 -13.29
C VAL A 30 -7.92 0.97 -14.03
N LEU A 31 -8.50 1.90 -13.27
CA LEU A 31 -9.17 3.09 -13.78
C LEU A 31 -8.17 4.25 -13.86
N ARG A 32 -8.13 4.96 -14.99
CA ARG A 32 -7.19 6.08 -15.21
C ARG A 32 -7.91 7.34 -15.65
N PHE A 33 -7.69 8.43 -14.91
CA PHE A 33 -8.45 9.67 -15.11
C PHE A 33 -7.66 10.93 -14.76
N HIS A 34 -8.15 12.07 -15.26
CA HIS A 34 -7.61 13.40 -14.97
C HIS A 34 -8.71 14.45 -14.82
N GLY A 35 -8.49 15.46 -13.96
CA GLY A 35 -9.47 16.51 -13.63
C GLY A 35 -9.42 17.78 -14.48
N HIS A 36 -8.63 17.82 -15.55
CA HIS A 36 -8.48 19.03 -16.37
C HIS A 36 -9.73 19.33 -17.21
N LEU A 37 -10.35 20.49 -16.95
CA LEU A 37 -11.65 20.91 -17.50
C LEU A 37 -11.73 21.09 -19.03
N GLN A 38 -10.61 21.11 -19.75
CA GLN A 38 -10.54 21.44 -21.18
C GLN A 38 -9.59 20.55 -21.99
N SER A 39 -9.18 19.40 -21.46
CA SER A 39 -8.28 18.51 -22.19
C SER A 39 -9.01 17.28 -22.71
N THR A 40 -8.66 16.89 -23.93
CA THR A 40 -8.84 15.53 -24.45
C THR A 40 -8.13 14.53 -23.54
N SER A 41 -8.34 13.23 -23.80
CA SER A 41 -7.56 12.19 -23.14
C SER A 41 -6.06 12.51 -23.19
N ILE A 42 -5.38 12.34 -22.06
CA ILE A 42 -3.94 12.56 -21.93
C ILE A 42 -3.26 11.21 -21.94
N VAL A 43 -2.25 11.02 -22.77
CA VAL A 43 -1.41 9.82 -22.78
C VAL A 43 -0.14 10.10 -21.98
N TRP A 44 0.13 9.26 -20.99
CA TRP A 44 1.34 9.36 -20.16
C TRP A 44 1.93 7.97 -19.95
N GLN A 45 3.23 7.81 -20.20
CA GLN A 45 3.92 6.52 -20.13
C GLN A 45 3.24 5.44 -21.00
N GLY A 46 2.64 5.85 -22.12
CA GLY A 46 1.88 4.95 -23.01
C GLY A 46 0.49 4.54 -22.50
N HIS A 47 0.03 5.06 -21.36
CA HIS A 47 -1.31 4.82 -20.83
C HIS A 47 -2.23 6.01 -21.07
N GLU A 48 -3.46 5.75 -21.53
CA GLU A 48 -4.48 6.78 -21.72
C GLU A 48 -5.21 7.10 -20.41
N TYR A 49 -5.27 8.39 -20.09
CA TYR A 49 -6.03 8.96 -18.97
C TYR A 49 -7.21 9.74 -19.53
N ARG A 50 -8.42 9.39 -19.10
CA ARG A 50 -9.65 10.02 -19.61
C ARG A 50 -10.03 11.25 -18.79
N PRO A 51 -10.67 12.25 -19.40
CA PRO A 51 -11.25 13.37 -18.66
C PRO A 51 -12.36 12.87 -17.75
N TRP A 52 -12.24 13.16 -16.46
CA TRP A 52 -13.30 12.89 -15.50
C TRP A 52 -13.36 14.02 -14.47
N PRO A 53 -14.55 14.49 -14.05
CA PRO A 53 -14.66 15.48 -13.00
C PRO A 53 -14.12 14.90 -11.69
N ILE A 54 -12.91 15.29 -11.32
CA ILE A 54 -12.26 14.89 -10.08
C ILE A 54 -11.66 16.08 -9.38
N GLN A 55 -11.86 16.13 -8.06
CA GLN A 55 -11.29 17.12 -7.17
C GLN A 55 -10.60 16.39 -6.03
N ALA A 56 -9.32 16.71 -5.83
CA ALA A 56 -8.47 16.05 -4.85
C ALA A 56 -7.89 17.12 -3.93
N ALA A 57 -8.04 16.96 -2.61
CA ALA A 57 -7.57 17.92 -1.61
C ALA A 57 -6.92 17.21 -0.41
N GLY A 58 -6.13 17.94 0.37
CA GLY A 58 -5.51 17.41 1.60
C GLY A 58 -4.28 16.50 1.39
N PHE A 59 -3.65 16.53 0.21
CA PHE A 59 -2.42 15.78 -0.09
C PHE A 59 -1.16 16.45 0.47
N GLU A 60 -1.16 16.74 1.76
CA GLU A 60 -0.05 17.38 2.44
C GLU A 60 1.11 16.39 2.60
N GLN A 61 2.34 16.90 2.56
CA GLN A 61 3.51 16.14 2.98
C GLN A 61 3.89 16.64 4.36
N THR A 62 3.61 15.84 5.38
CA THR A 62 3.99 16.15 6.77
C THR A 62 5.12 15.23 7.23
N SER A 63 6.01 15.78 8.04
CA SER A 63 7.01 15.03 8.80
C SER A 63 6.50 14.59 10.18
N ASP A 64 5.28 14.98 10.55
CA ASP A 64 4.67 14.62 11.82
C ASP A 64 4.18 13.17 11.83
N ALA A 65 4.00 12.64 13.04
CA ALA A 65 3.55 11.26 13.23
C ALA A 65 2.12 11.01 12.68
N GLN A 66 1.28 12.04 12.60
CA GLN A 66 -0.06 11.93 12.06
C GLN A 66 -0.03 12.03 10.53
N GLN A 67 -0.36 10.93 9.86
CA GLN A 67 -0.51 10.93 8.41
C GLN A 67 -1.76 11.73 8.00
N PRO A 68 -1.68 12.49 6.90
CA PRO A 68 -2.82 13.25 6.40
C PRO A 68 -3.85 12.29 5.79
N SER A 69 -5.12 12.69 5.87
CA SER A 69 -6.25 11.98 5.27
C SER A 69 -6.82 12.79 4.10
N PRO A 70 -6.21 12.70 2.89
CA PRO A 70 -6.70 13.43 1.73
C PRO A 70 -8.11 13.00 1.34
N THR A 71 -8.86 13.91 0.75
CA THR A 71 -10.19 13.65 0.19
C THR A 71 -10.15 13.64 -1.32
N LEU A 72 -10.87 12.68 -1.91
CA LEU A 72 -11.00 12.50 -3.34
C LEU A 72 -12.48 12.52 -3.71
N ARG A 73 -12.91 13.60 -4.35
CA ARG A 73 -14.28 13.79 -4.82
C ARG A 73 -14.35 13.52 -6.32
N VAL A 74 -15.15 12.55 -6.70
CA VAL A 74 -15.31 12.07 -8.08
C VAL A 74 -16.75 12.33 -8.50
N GLY A 75 -16.96 12.98 -9.65
CA GLY A 75 -18.30 13.18 -10.19
C GLY A 75 -18.93 11.86 -10.61
N ASP A 76 -20.20 11.67 -10.25
CA ASP A 76 -20.94 10.42 -10.51
C ASP A 76 -21.82 10.57 -11.74
N ILE A 77 -21.18 10.57 -12.92
CA ILE A 77 -21.89 10.73 -14.19
C ILE A 77 -22.71 9.45 -14.43
N ASN A 78 -24.03 9.59 -14.55
CA ASN A 78 -24.99 8.50 -14.80
C ASN A 78 -24.95 7.36 -13.76
N GLY A 79 -24.53 7.61 -12.51
CA GLY A 79 -24.51 6.56 -11.48
C GLY A 79 -23.38 5.54 -11.63
N THR A 80 -22.40 5.79 -12.49
CA THR A 80 -21.32 4.84 -12.80
C THR A 80 -20.41 4.58 -11.61
N ILE A 81 -20.08 5.61 -10.83
CA ILE A 81 -19.20 5.47 -9.66
C ILE A 81 -19.97 4.83 -8.51
N SER A 82 -21.23 5.23 -8.30
CA SER A 82 -22.10 4.59 -7.32
C SER A 82 -22.31 3.10 -7.61
N ALA A 83 -22.51 2.72 -8.88
CA ALA A 83 -22.62 1.31 -9.28
C ALA A 83 -21.32 0.53 -9.02
N LEU A 84 -20.15 1.14 -9.28
CA LEU A 84 -18.85 0.55 -8.95
C LEU A 84 -18.68 0.36 -7.43
N CYS A 85 -19.12 1.32 -6.63
CA CYS A 85 -19.09 1.22 -5.17
C CYS A 85 -19.96 0.03 -4.70
N VAL A 86 -21.15 -0.14 -5.24
CA VAL A 86 -22.02 -1.29 -4.90
C VAL A 86 -21.37 -2.62 -5.32
N ALA A 87 -20.73 -2.67 -6.49
CA ALA A 87 -20.12 -3.90 -7.01
C ALA A 87 -18.83 -4.30 -6.28
N LEU A 88 -18.03 -3.33 -5.83
CA LEU A 88 -16.67 -3.53 -5.31
C LEU A 88 -16.52 -3.16 -3.83
N GLY A 89 -17.62 -3.08 -3.08
CA GLY A 89 -17.61 -2.81 -1.63
C GLY A 89 -17.04 -1.43 -1.30
N ASP A 90 -17.62 -0.38 -1.90
CA ASP A 90 -17.23 1.03 -1.76
C ASP A 90 -15.78 1.32 -2.15
N LEU A 91 -15.15 0.44 -2.94
CA LEU A 91 -13.76 0.54 -3.37
C LEU A 91 -12.75 0.59 -2.21
N VAL A 92 -13.17 0.17 -1.01
CA VAL A 92 -12.33 0.18 0.18
C VAL A 92 -11.14 -0.75 -0.02
N GLY A 93 -9.94 -0.23 0.22
CA GLY A 93 -8.69 -0.95 0.00
C GLY A 93 -8.11 -0.82 -1.40
N ALA A 94 -8.83 -0.21 -2.36
CA ALA A 94 -8.26 0.10 -3.68
C ALA A 94 -7.09 1.08 -3.55
N LYS A 95 -6.07 0.90 -4.40
CA LYS A 95 -4.89 1.78 -4.40
C LYS A 95 -5.15 2.96 -5.31
N VAL A 96 -4.91 4.16 -4.80
CA VAL A 96 -4.98 5.41 -5.56
C VAL A 96 -3.57 5.93 -5.76
N ILE A 97 -3.17 6.10 -7.01
CA ILE A 97 -1.87 6.62 -7.40
C ILE A 97 -2.10 7.98 -8.02
N ARG A 98 -1.53 9.03 -7.41
CA ARG A 98 -1.52 10.38 -7.96
C ARG A 98 -0.15 10.65 -8.57
N ARG A 99 -0.12 10.87 -9.87
CA ARG A 99 1.06 11.27 -10.65
C ARG A 99 0.97 12.76 -10.98
N ARG A 100 2.10 13.45 -10.87
CA ARG A 100 2.20 14.87 -11.17
C ARG A 100 3.42 15.10 -12.05
N THR A 101 3.20 15.64 -13.23
CA THR A 101 4.27 15.99 -14.18
C THR A 101 3.98 17.35 -14.81
N LEU A 102 4.93 17.91 -15.55
CA LEU A 102 4.72 19.13 -16.32
C LEU A 102 4.24 18.78 -17.72
N ALA A 103 3.35 19.60 -18.29
CA ALA A 103 2.79 19.38 -19.62
C ALA A 103 3.86 19.22 -20.71
N ARG A 104 5.03 19.85 -20.55
CA ARG A 104 6.16 19.75 -21.47
C ARG A 104 6.77 18.35 -21.56
N TYR A 105 6.61 17.51 -20.53
CA TYR A 105 7.17 16.17 -20.48
C TYR A 105 6.24 15.10 -21.06
N LEU A 106 4.96 15.43 -21.28
CA LEU A 106 3.94 14.50 -21.78
C LEU A 106 4.34 13.83 -23.10
N ASP A 107 3.84 12.62 -23.33
CA ASP A 107 4.13 11.85 -24.54
C ASP A 107 3.81 12.65 -25.82
N ALA A 108 4.60 12.45 -26.88
CA ALA A 108 4.46 13.16 -28.15
C ALA A 108 3.07 13.00 -28.80
N VAL A 109 2.37 11.91 -28.52
CA VAL A 109 1.01 11.61 -29.02
C VAL A 109 -0.01 12.68 -28.60
N ASN A 110 0.22 13.38 -27.49
CA ASN A 110 -0.67 14.44 -27.02
C ASN A 110 -0.63 15.72 -27.87
N PHE A 111 0.41 15.87 -28.70
CA PHE A 111 0.66 17.10 -29.46
C PHE A 111 0.60 16.84 -30.96
N PRO A 112 -0.19 17.61 -31.73
CA PRO A 112 -0.28 17.45 -33.18
C PRO A 112 1.05 17.56 -33.93
N ALA A 113 2.01 18.32 -33.39
CA ALA A 113 3.36 18.50 -33.94
C ALA A 113 4.40 17.56 -33.31
N GLY A 114 3.98 16.61 -32.46
CA GLY A 114 4.85 15.85 -31.58
C GLY A 114 5.39 16.67 -30.40
N ASN A 115 6.20 16.04 -29.56
CA ASN A 115 6.84 16.69 -28.43
C ASN A 115 8.33 16.29 -28.32
N PRO A 116 9.28 17.19 -28.62
CA PRO A 116 10.71 16.92 -28.52
C PRO A 116 11.21 16.91 -27.07
N THR A 117 10.44 17.46 -26.12
CA THR A 117 10.77 17.47 -24.69
C THR A 117 10.03 16.37 -23.91
N ALA A 118 9.39 15.43 -24.61
CA ALA A 118 8.73 14.30 -23.97
C ALA A 118 9.76 13.44 -23.21
N ASP A 119 9.52 13.23 -21.92
CA ASP A 119 10.32 12.33 -21.09
C ASP A 119 9.41 11.60 -20.09
N PRO A 120 9.16 10.30 -20.29
CA PRO A 120 8.33 9.50 -19.38
C PRO A 120 8.88 9.34 -17.96
N HIS A 121 10.16 9.65 -17.73
CA HIS A 121 10.83 9.51 -16.42
C HIS A 121 10.77 10.79 -15.58
N GLU A 122 10.45 11.93 -16.20
CA GLU A 122 10.36 13.22 -15.51
C GLU A 122 8.98 13.39 -14.88
N GLU A 123 8.79 12.82 -13.69
CA GLU A 123 7.63 13.02 -12.82
C GLU A 123 8.03 13.38 -11.38
N LEU A 124 7.16 14.09 -10.68
CA LEU A 124 7.30 14.31 -9.24
C LEU A 124 7.12 12.97 -8.51
N PRO A 125 7.64 12.83 -7.28
CA PRO A 125 7.48 11.61 -6.49
C PRO A 125 6.03 11.13 -6.48
N THR A 126 5.82 9.92 -7.00
CA THR A 126 4.50 9.33 -7.13
C THR A 126 3.86 9.19 -5.75
N GLN A 127 2.66 9.74 -5.59
CA GLN A 127 1.96 9.65 -4.31
C GLN A 127 1.02 8.45 -4.33
N GLN A 128 1.26 7.50 -3.43
CA GLN A 128 0.46 6.29 -3.29
C GLN A 128 -0.45 6.42 -2.07
N TRP A 129 -1.72 6.11 -2.24
CA TRP A 129 -2.76 6.18 -1.23
C TRP A 129 -3.65 4.96 -1.33
N ARG A 130 -4.46 4.73 -0.30
CA ARG A 130 -5.47 3.69 -0.25
C ARG A 130 -6.82 4.30 0.09
N ILE A 131 -7.89 3.87 -0.57
CA ILE A 131 -9.24 4.25 -0.19
C ILE A 131 -9.55 3.60 1.17
N GLU A 132 -9.84 4.41 2.17
CA GLU A 132 -10.19 3.93 3.51
C GLU A 132 -11.69 3.75 3.64
N GLN A 133 -12.45 4.75 3.20
CA GLN A 133 -13.91 4.75 3.26
C GLN A 133 -14.51 5.73 2.25
N LYS A 134 -15.76 5.49 1.87
CA LYS A 134 -16.62 6.47 1.21
C LYS A 134 -17.19 7.41 2.28
N SER A 135 -16.83 8.69 2.22
CA SER A 135 -17.22 9.68 3.22
C SER A 135 -18.57 10.32 2.92
N ASP A 136 -18.85 10.58 1.65
CA ASP A 136 -20.13 11.14 1.18
C ASP A 136 -20.53 10.55 -0.16
N GLU A 137 -21.84 10.51 -0.41
CA GLU A 137 -22.40 10.11 -1.70
C GLU A 137 -23.65 10.94 -2.00
N GLN A 138 -23.62 11.65 -3.13
CA GLN A 138 -24.77 12.28 -3.73
C GLN A 138 -25.06 11.59 -5.07
N PRO A 139 -26.05 10.68 -5.10
CA PRO A 139 -26.33 9.85 -6.27
C PRO A 139 -26.54 10.69 -7.55
N GLY A 140 -25.81 10.36 -8.62
CA GLY A 140 -25.87 11.07 -9.90
C GLY A 140 -25.18 12.42 -9.93
N LEU A 141 -24.52 12.84 -8.84
CA LEU A 141 -23.74 14.08 -8.77
C LEU A 141 -22.27 13.79 -8.47
N HIS A 142 -21.96 13.22 -7.31
CA HIS A 142 -20.59 12.90 -6.90
C HIS A 142 -20.52 11.90 -5.76
N VAL A 143 -19.37 11.24 -5.66
CA VAL A 143 -18.97 10.40 -4.54
C VAL A 143 -17.67 10.96 -3.97
N GLU A 144 -17.57 11.02 -2.64
CA GLU A 144 -16.37 11.45 -1.94
C GLU A 144 -15.74 10.28 -1.17
N PHE A 145 -14.42 10.16 -1.30
CA PHE A 145 -13.62 9.14 -0.64
C PHE A 145 -12.60 9.78 0.27
N THR A 146 -12.45 9.20 1.46
CA THR A 146 -11.32 9.48 2.34
C THR A 146 -10.20 8.51 2.02
N LEU A 147 -9.02 9.06 1.77
CA LEU A 147 -7.81 8.30 1.48
C LEU A 147 -6.93 8.24 2.72
N SER A 148 -6.22 7.13 2.88
CA SER A 148 -5.17 6.94 3.88
C SER A 148 -3.84 6.64 3.21
N SER A 149 -2.74 7.03 3.87
CA SER A 149 -1.41 6.62 3.44
C SER A 149 -1.30 5.09 3.53
N PRO A 150 -0.59 4.40 2.61
CA PRO A 150 -0.31 2.97 2.77
C PRO A 150 0.52 2.67 4.02
N LEU A 151 1.19 3.68 4.58
CA LEU A 151 1.90 3.62 5.86
C LEU A 151 0.97 3.76 7.06
N ASP A 152 -0.30 4.11 6.84
CA ASP A 152 -1.33 4.06 7.86
C ASP A 152 -1.83 2.61 7.99
N PHE A 153 -1.28 1.93 8.99
CA PHE A 153 -1.53 0.52 9.25
C PHE A 153 -2.83 0.28 10.05
N GLY A 154 -3.76 1.23 10.12
CA GLY A 154 -5.06 1.02 10.76
C GLY A 154 -4.92 0.59 12.23
N GLY A 155 -4.00 1.22 12.96
CA GLY A 155 -3.67 0.87 14.35
C GLY A 155 -2.81 -0.38 14.54
N GLN A 156 -2.38 -1.06 13.47
CA GLN A 156 -1.44 -2.17 13.57
C GLN A 156 -0.05 -1.64 13.91
N GLN A 157 0.40 -1.93 15.14
CA GLN A 157 1.71 -1.48 15.62
C GLN A 157 2.82 -2.29 14.95
N LEU A 158 3.70 -1.62 14.22
CA LEU A 158 5.02 -2.14 13.87
C LEU A 158 5.95 -1.93 15.09
N PRO A 159 6.80 -2.91 15.45
CA PRO A 159 7.03 -4.22 14.83
C PRO A 159 6.02 -5.29 15.28
N LYS A 160 5.63 -6.19 14.38
CA LYS A 160 4.74 -7.33 14.71
C LYS A 160 5.32 -8.26 15.80
N ARG A 161 6.65 -8.27 15.96
CA ARG A 161 7.37 -9.08 16.95
C ARG A 161 7.72 -8.24 18.17
N GLN A 162 7.26 -8.66 19.34
CA GLN A 162 7.61 -8.01 20.60
C GLN A 162 8.92 -8.59 21.16
N ILE A 163 9.70 -7.77 21.85
CA ILE A 163 10.92 -8.23 22.53
C ILE A 163 10.52 -8.84 23.87
N ILE A 164 10.16 -10.12 23.86
CA ILE A 164 9.72 -10.89 25.04
C ILE A 164 10.55 -12.17 25.19
N SER A 165 10.74 -12.63 26.43
CA SER A 165 11.58 -13.79 26.76
C SER A 165 10.98 -15.16 26.40
N ILE A 166 9.84 -15.18 25.69
CA ILE A 166 9.17 -16.39 25.21
C ILE A 166 9.27 -16.50 23.69
N CYS A 167 9.35 -17.73 23.18
CA CYS A 167 9.36 -17.99 21.74
C CYS A 167 8.02 -17.61 21.10
N GLN A 168 8.05 -16.77 20.07
CA GLN A 168 6.87 -16.37 19.31
C GLN A 168 6.60 -17.22 18.07
N TRP A 169 7.54 -18.09 17.70
CA TRP A 169 7.40 -18.92 16.50
C TRP A 169 6.30 -19.95 16.67
N GLU A 170 5.66 -20.34 15.58
CA GLU A 170 4.71 -21.45 15.58
C GLU A 170 5.45 -22.79 15.78
N TYR A 171 4.89 -23.69 16.58
CA TYR A 171 5.56 -24.95 16.90
C TYR A 171 5.60 -25.86 15.67
N ARG A 172 6.78 -26.40 15.32
CA ARG A 172 7.04 -27.19 14.10
C ARG A 172 6.87 -26.43 12.77
N ALA A 173 6.68 -25.11 12.80
CA ALA A 173 6.75 -24.28 11.61
C ALA A 173 8.19 -24.09 11.10
N SER A 174 8.35 -23.43 9.95
CA SER A 174 9.63 -23.15 9.30
C SER A 174 10.65 -22.50 10.23
N GLU A 175 10.20 -21.57 11.08
CA GLU A 175 11.08 -20.82 11.98
C GLU A 175 11.53 -21.69 13.15
N CYS A 176 10.64 -22.54 13.67
CA CYS A 176 10.96 -23.48 14.74
C CYS A 176 11.85 -24.62 14.24
N GLY A 177 11.60 -25.16 13.05
CA GLY A 177 12.41 -26.21 12.43
C GLY A 177 12.38 -27.57 13.13
N TYR A 178 11.55 -27.78 14.17
CA TYR A 178 11.53 -29.04 14.91
C TYR A 178 10.76 -30.13 14.15
N THR A 179 11.48 -31.12 13.62
CA THR A 179 10.92 -32.29 12.92
C THR A 179 11.09 -33.60 13.70
N GLY A 180 11.60 -33.53 14.93
CA GLY A 180 11.86 -34.70 15.76
C GLY A 180 10.60 -35.42 16.27
N ALA A 181 10.77 -36.69 16.63
CA ALA A 181 9.72 -37.57 17.15
C ALA A 181 9.49 -37.45 18.66
N ALA A 182 10.40 -36.79 19.41
CA ALA A 182 10.22 -36.60 20.84
C ALA A 182 9.10 -35.58 21.11
N CYS A 183 8.14 -35.97 21.95
CA CYS A 183 6.96 -35.17 22.29
C CYS A 183 7.02 -34.78 23.77
N PHE A 184 6.63 -33.54 24.07
CA PHE A 184 6.58 -33.04 25.44
C PHE A 184 5.30 -32.21 25.65
N ASP A 185 4.78 -32.18 26.88
CA ASP A 185 3.66 -31.31 27.23
C ASP A 185 4.11 -29.83 27.39
N ARG A 186 3.16 -28.96 27.76
CA ARG A 186 3.41 -27.52 27.98
C ARG A 186 4.42 -27.23 29.11
N ASP A 187 4.62 -28.19 30.02
CA ASP A 187 5.49 -28.07 31.20
C ASP A 187 6.83 -28.80 31.01
N ASP A 188 7.15 -29.22 29.77
CA ASP A 188 8.36 -29.94 29.37
C ASP A 188 8.46 -31.38 29.91
N ASN A 189 7.36 -32.01 30.32
CA ASN A 189 7.35 -33.44 30.66
C ASN A 189 7.25 -34.30 29.40
N PRO A 190 7.94 -35.45 29.34
CA PRO A 190 7.89 -36.33 28.19
C PRO A 190 6.49 -36.95 28.04
N VAL A 191 5.96 -36.92 26.83
CA VAL A 191 4.66 -37.52 26.51
C VAL A 191 4.82 -38.51 25.37
N SER A 192 4.17 -39.66 25.49
CA SER A 192 4.19 -40.72 24.47
C SER A 192 3.14 -40.51 23.38
N ASP A 193 2.06 -39.77 23.66
CA ASP A 193 1.00 -39.44 22.71
C ASP A 193 1.32 -38.14 21.93
N PRO A 194 1.49 -38.19 20.60
CA PRO A 194 1.71 -37.00 19.78
C PRO A 194 0.58 -35.97 19.85
N ALA A 195 -0.66 -36.37 20.16
CA ALA A 195 -1.79 -35.44 20.25
C ALA A 195 -1.63 -34.44 21.42
N LEU A 196 -0.89 -34.83 22.45
CA LEU A 196 -0.60 -34.03 23.64
C LEU A 196 0.69 -33.21 23.52
N ASP A 197 1.43 -33.34 22.40
CA ASP A 197 2.67 -32.59 22.18
C ASP A 197 2.39 -31.10 22.07
N ARG A 198 2.94 -30.31 22.99
CA ARG A 198 2.82 -28.86 23.04
C ARG A 198 4.18 -28.25 23.38
N CYS A 199 4.56 -27.22 22.65
CA CYS A 199 5.78 -26.47 22.97
C CYS A 199 5.53 -25.56 24.18
N SER A 200 6.40 -25.63 25.18
CA SER A 200 6.41 -24.72 26.33
C SER A 200 6.77 -23.27 25.99
N LYS A 201 7.28 -23.03 24.77
CA LYS A 201 7.79 -21.73 24.25
C LYS A 201 8.93 -21.14 25.10
N LYS A 202 9.58 -21.94 25.94
CA LYS A 202 10.74 -21.57 26.75
C LYS A 202 12.01 -22.21 26.18
N ILE A 203 13.16 -21.70 26.58
CA ILE A 203 14.47 -22.25 26.20
C ILE A 203 14.58 -23.73 26.63
N SER A 204 14.08 -24.06 27.83
CA SER A 204 14.03 -25.44 28.35
C SER A 204 13.37 -26.43 27.38
N GLY A 205 12.25 -26.05 26.78
CA GLY A 205 11.54 -26.90 25.82
C GLY A 205 12.27 -27.08 24.49
N CYS A 206 13.04 -26.08 24.06
CA CYS A 206 13.91 -26.17 22.89
C CYS A 206 15.13 -27.06 23.19
N GLU A 207 15.76 -26.93 24.36
CA GLU A 207 16.88 -27.77 24.78
C GLU A 207 16.51 -29.25 24.85
N ARG A 208 15.29 -29.57 25.32
CA ARG A 208 14.79 -30.97 25.35
C ARG A 208 14.61 -31.59 23.96
N ARG A 209 14.34 -30.75 22.96
CA ARG A 209 14.02 -31.16 21.58
C ARG A 209 15.23 -31.17 20.66
N PHE A 210 16.07 -30.14 20.75
CA PHE A 210 17.26 -29.96 19.92
C PHE A 210 18.56 -30.40 20.62
N GLY A 211 18.53 -30.62 21.93
CA GLY A 211 19.70 -30.97 22.73
C GLY A 211 20.32 -29.76 23.42
N VAL A 212 20.83 -29.98 24.64
CA VAL A 212 21.58 -28.98 25.42
C VAL A 212 22.92 -28.74 24.71
N ASN A 213 23.24 -27.47 24.42
CA ASN A 213 24.43 -26.99 23.68
C ASN A 213 24.37 -27.01 22.14
N ASN A 214 23.23 -27.34 21.54
CA ASN A 214 23.04 -27.13 20.10
C ASN A 214 22.51 -25.72 19.82
N ALA A 215 22.70 -25.24 18.58
CA ALA A 215 22.10 -23.98 18.14
C ALA A 215 20.57 -24.10 18.24
N LEU A 216 19.99 -23.40 19.20
CA LEU A 216 18.56 -23.43 19.44
C LEU A 216 17.89 -22.42 18.53
N PRO A 217 17.02 -22.85 17.62
CA PRO A 217 16.17 -21.93 16.92
C PRO A 217 15.11 -21.51 17.97
N PHE A 218 15.37 -20.41 18.68
CA PHE A 218 14.47 -19.86 19.69
C PHE A 218 14.15 -18.40 19.41
N GLY A 219 12.86 -18.13 19.14
CA GLY A 219 12.37 -16.81 18.74
C GLY A 219 12.27 -15.76 19.85
N GLY A 220 12.64 -16.11 21.08
CA GLY A 220 12.66 -15.19 22.23
C GLY A 220 14.05 -14.67 22.59
N PHE A 221 15.10 -15.03 21.82
CA PHE A 221 16.41 -14.44 22.05
C PHE A 221 16.37 -12.94 21.75
N LEU A 222 16.93 -12.17 22.69
CA LEU A 222 17.27 -10.78 22.51
C LEU A 222 18.46 -10.72 21.55
N CYS A 223 18.18 -10.74 20.26
CA CYS A 223 19.20 -10.59 19.23
C CYS A 223 19.34 -9.11 18.91
N ASP A 224 20.54 -8.54 19.06
CA ASP A 224 20.90 -7.21 18.53
C ASP A 224 21.23 -7.27 17.02
N THR A 225 21.32 -8.49 16.48
CA THR A 225 21.87 -8.74 15.16
C THR A 225 20.72 -8.90 14.19
N MET A 226 20.44 -7.83 13.46
CA MET A 226 19.74 -7.92 12.18
C MET A 226 20.64 -8.67 11.20
N ALA A 227 20.33 -9.94 10.99
CA ALA A 227 20.83 -10.73 9.85
C ALA A 227 19.64 -11.09 8.97
#